data_AF-A0A952LGS7-F1
#
_entry.id   AF-A0A952LGS7-F1
#
_cell.length_a   1.000
_cell.length_b   1.000
_cell.length_c   1.000
_cell.angle_alpha   90.00
_cell.angle_beta   90.00
_cell.angle_gamma   90.00
#
_symmetry.space_group_name_H-M   'P 1'
#
loop_
_entity.id
_entity.type
_entity.pdbx_description
1 polymer ?
#
loop_
_entity_poly.entity_id
_entity_poly.type
_entity_poly.pdbx_seq_one_letter_code
_entity_poly.pdbx_strand_id
1 'polypeptide(L)'
;MKRVAVIGLLSAFMLTSCAETYMPSQTAYQGGLIGAATGATAGAILNKDNKWKGGVIGGVIGAIAGATISEIAKRGAIEAVQSNQPVQYQSGDGRVIYQAQPEGYDAQTKCHKVHEKIYENGRLVKDQVREVCNSDKTEGNY
;
A
#
# COMPACT_ATOMS: atom_id res chain seq x y z
N MET A 1 12.95 8.76 -39.24
CA MET A 1 13.29 8.40 -37.84
C MET A 1 13.28 9.59 -36.87
N LYS A 2 13.97 10.71 -37.15
CA LYS A 2 14.00 11.88 -36.25
C LYS A 2 12.63 12.51 -35.94
N ARG A 3 11.72 12.60 -36.92
CA ARG A 3 10.36 13.16 -36.73
C ARG A 3 9.42 12.26 -35.92
N VAL A 4 9.61 10.94 -36.01
CA VAL A 4 8.81 9.95 -35.24
C VAL A 4 9.25 9.94 -33.77
N ALA A 5 10.56 10.11 -33.51
CA ALA A 5 11.09 10.25 -32.16
C ALA A 5 10.58 11.53 -31.47
N VAL A 6 10.49 12.64 -32.20
CA VAL A 6 9.95 13.92 -31.68
C VAL A 6 8.46 13.83 -31.38
N ILE A 7 7.67 13.21 -32.26
CA ILE A 7 6.23 13.00 -32.02
C ILE A 7 6.01 12.06 -30.83
N GLY A 8 6.81 11.00 -30.68
CA GLY A 8 6.76 10.10 -29.53
C GLY A 8 7.17 10.75 -28.21
N LEU A 9 8.14 11.68 -28.22
CA LEU A 9 8.52 12.45 -27.04
C LEU A 9 7.44 13.47 -26.63
N LEU A 10 6.80 14.12 -27.59
CA LEU A 10 5.73 15.10 -27.33
C LEU A 10 4.44 14.45 -26.81
N SER A 11 4.09 13.24 -27.26
CA SER A 11 2.93 12.52 -26.74
C SER A 11 3.15 11.92 -25.35
N ALA A 12 4.39 11.60 -24.97
CA ALA A 12 4.73 11.22 -23.60
C ALA A 12 4.60 12.39 -22.60
N PHE A 13 4.85 13.62 -23.05
CA PHE A 13 4.75 14.84 -22.22
C PHE A 13 3.29 15.26 -21.95
N MET A 14 2.34 14.88 -22.80
CA MET A 14 0.92 15.20 -22.62
C MET A 14 0.20 14.27 -21.62
N LEU A 15 0.83 13.16 -21.22
CA LEU A 15 0.30 12.26 -20.20
C LEU A 15 0.66 12.70 -18.77
N THR A 16 1.58 13.65 -18.59
CA THR A 16 2.01 14.11 -17.27
C THR A 16 1.15 15.26 -16.71
N SER A 17 0.26 15.87 -17.51
CA SER A 17 -0.58 16.98 -17.04
C SER A 17 -1.77 16.52 -16.16
N CYS A 18 -2.15 15.24 -16.22
CA CYS A 18 -3.12 14.63 -15.31
C CYS A 18 -2.46 13.84 -14.17
N ALA A 19 -1.13 13.76 -14.15
CA ALA A 19 -0.41 13.27 -12.98
C ALA A 19 -0.35 14.42 -11.98
N GLU A 20 -1.44 14.64 -11.25
CA GLU A 20 -1.32 15.34 -9.97
C GLU A 20 -0.16 14.69 -9.23
N THR A 21 0.82 15.48 -8.81
CA THR A 21 1.96 15.04 -8.01
C THR A 21 1.45 14.53 -6.67
N TYR A 22 0.86 13.34 -6.67
CA TYR A 22 0.36 12.66 -5.49
C TYR A 22 1.60 12.15 -4.77
N MET A 23 2.16 12.98 -3.88
CA MET A 23 3.26 12.55 -3.02
C MET A 23 2.65 11.48 -2.10
N PRO A 24 2.94 10.18 -2.34
CA PRO A 24 2.31 9.13 -1.57
C PRO A 24 2.82 9.23 -0.13
N SER A 25 1.95 8.94 0.85
CA SER A 25 2.40 8.82 2.23
C SER A 25 3.53 7.79 2.32
N GLN A 26 4.45 7.92 3.28
CA GLN A 26 5.53 6.92 3.46
C GLN A 26 4.98 5.49 3.52
N THR A 27 3.84 5.32 4.21
CA THR A 27 3.15 4.03 4.33
C THR A 27 2.62 3.54 2.97
N ALA A 28 2.01 4.41 2.17
CA ALA A 28 1.60 4.11 0.80
C ALA A 28 2.79 3.77 -0.10
N TYR A 29 3.92 4.46 0.06
CA TYR A 29 5.14 4.18 -0.69
C TYR A 29 5.72 2.81 -0.33
N GLN A 30 5.87 2.50 0.96
CA GLN A 30 6.37 1.21 1.42
C GLN A 30 5.44 0.06 1.00
N GLY A 31 4.12 0.23 1.18
CA GLY A 31 3.13 -0.73 0.71
C GLY A 31 3.19 -0.90 -0.81
N GLY A 32 3.37 0.20 -1.55
CA GLY A 32 3.52 0.19 -3.00
C GLY A 32 4.78 -0.51 -3.46
N LEU A 33 5.92 -0.32 -2.79
CA LEU A 33 7.15 -1.05 -3.11
C LEU A 33 7.01 -2.56 -2.88
N ILE A 34 6.47 -2.96 -1.73
CA ILE A 34 6.23 -4.38 -1.42
C ILE A 34 5.23 -4.97 -2.41
N GLY A 35 4.16 -4.24 -2.71
CA GLY A 35 3.16 -4.64 -3.69
C GLY A 35 3.76 -4.76 -5.09
N ALA A 36 4.62 -3.82 -5.49
CA ALA A 36 5.30 -3.86 -6.78
C ALA A 36 6.22 -5.08 -6.91
N ALA A 37 7.04 -5.33 -5.89
CA ALA A 37 7.95 -6.49 -5.88
C ALA A 37 7.18 -7.81 -5.95
N THR A 38 6.15 -7.95 -5.11
CA THR A 38 5.30 -9.15 -5.05
C THR A 38 4.54 -9.34 -6.36
N GLY A 39 3.92 -8.27 -6.87
CA GLY A 39 3.16 -8.28 -8.11
C GLY A 39 4.04 -8.53 -9.34
N ALA A 40 5.25 -7.99 -9.38
CA ALA A 40 6.20 -8.24 -10.46
C ALA A 40 6.67 -9.70 -10.47
N THR A 41 6.94 -10.25 -9.30
CA THR A 41 7.32 -11.67 -9.17
C THR A 41 6.18 -12.57 -9.63
N ALA A 42 4.96 -12.33 -9.15
CA ALA A 42 3.78 -13.08 -9.57
C ALA A 42 3.52 -12.94 -11.08
N GLY A 43 3.57 -11.72 -11.61
CA GLY A 43 3.33 -11.46 -13.03
C GLY A 43 4.37 -12.10 -13.94
N ALA A 44 5.64 -12.11 -13.53
CA ALA A 44 6.72 -12.78 -14.27
C ALA A 44 6.57 -14.31 -14.29
N ILE A 45 6.00 -14.90 -13.23
CA ILE A 45 5.71 -16.35 -13.17
C ILE A 45 4.50 -16.71 -14.04
N LEU A 46 3.46 -15.88 -14.00
CA LEU A 46 2.22 -16.13 -14.74
C LEU A 46 2.41 -16.01 -16.26
N ASN A 47 3.22 -15.06 -16.73
CA ASN A 47 3.48 -14.88 -18.15
C ASN A 47 4.75 -15.62 -18.59
N LYS A 48 4.60 -16.90 -18.95
CA LYS A 48 5.73 -17.77 -19.35
C LYS A 48 6.40 -17.33 -20.65
N ASP A 49 5.64 -16.81 -21.60
CA ASP A 49 6.12 -16.42 -22.93
C ASP A 49 6.91 -15.11 -22.87
N ASN A 50 6.52 -14.19 -21.99
CA ASN A 50 7.24 -12.94 -21.76
C ASN A 50 7.19 -12.52 -20.30
N LYS A 51 8.11 -13.10 -19.52
CA LYS A 51 8.25 -12.85 -18.08
C LYS A 51 8.50 -11.38 -17.76
N TRP A 52 9.25 -10.67 -18.60
CA TRP A 52 9.50 -9.23 -18.41
C TRP A 52 8.21 -8.43 -18.50
N LYS A 53 7.41 -8.65 -19.56
CA LYS A 53 6.11 -8.00 -19.73
C LYS A 53 5.17 -8.33 -18.56
N GLY A 54 5.13 -9.61 -18.16
CA GLY A 54 4.34 -10.04 -17.01
C GLY A 54 4.78 -9.34 -15.71
N GLY A 55 6.08 -9.25 -15.48
CA GLY A 55 6.64 -8.59 -14.29
C GLY A 55 6.40 -7.09 -14.24
N VAL A 56 6.53 -6.37 -15.36
CA VAL A 56 6.23 -4.93 -15.40
C VAL A 56 4.74 -4.68 -15.12
N ILE A 57 3.85 -5.41 -15.78
CA ILE A 57 2.39 -5.25 -15.59
C ILE A 57 2.01 -5.62 -14.15
N GLY A 58 2.49 -6.76 -13.67
CA GLY A 58 2.24 -7.21 -12.31
C GLY A 58 2.81 -6.25 -11.27
N GLY A 59 3.98 -5.68 -11.53
CA GLY A 59 4.61 -4.69 -10.65
C GLY A 59 3.81 -3.40 -10.55
N VAL A 60 3.32 -2.86 -11.67
CA VAL A 60 2.49 -1.65 -11.65
C VAL A 60 1.18 -1.89 -10.90
N ILE A 61 0.48 -2.99 -11.20
CA ILE A 61 -0.78 -3.35 -10.53
C ILE A 61 -0.54 -3.58 -9.03
N GLY A 62 0.51 -4.34 -8.71
CA GLY A 62 0.91 -4.61 -7.34
C GLY A 62 1.28 -3.34 -6.57
N ALA A 63 1.94 -2.38 -7.21
CA ALA A 63 2.30 -1.10 -6.58
C ALA A 63 1.05 -0.31 -6.17
N ILE A 64 0.07 -0.20 -7.07
CA ILE A 64 -1.17 0.53 -6.79
C ILE A 64 -1.96 -0.18 -5.69
N ALA A 65 -2.10 -1.51 -5.76
CA ALA A 65 -2.80 -2.29 -4.75
C ALA A 65 -2.10 -2.19 -3.37
N GLY A 66 -0.78 -2.34 -3.33
CA GLY A 66 -0.02 -2.24 -2.09
C GLY A 66 -0.07 -0.86 -1.46
N ALA A 67 0.00 0.20 -2.27
CA ALA A 67 -0.10 1.58 -1.79
C ALA A 67 -1.49 1.90 -1.21
N THR A 68 -2.56 1.45 -1.88
CA THR A 68 -3.94 1.68 -1.42
C THR A 68 -4.25 0.92 -0.14
N ILE A 69 -3.91 -0.38 -0.06
CA ILE A 69 -4.16 -1.21 1.12
C ILE A 69 -3.42 -0.66 2.35
N SER A 70 -2.16 -0.26 2.18
CA SER A 70 -1.35 0.26 3.28
C SER A 70 -1.85 1.62 3.81
N GLU A 71 -2.36 2.49 2.92
CA GLU A 71 -3.01 3.75 3.30
C GLU A 71 -4.32 3.52 4.06
N ILE A 72 -5.15 2.56 3.61
CA ILE A 72 -6.39 2.18 4.31
C ILE A 72 -6.08 1.61 5.69
N ALA A 73 -5.08 0.72 5.79
CA ALA A 73 -4.66 0.16 7.06
C ALA A 73 -4.20 1.26 8.03
N LYS A 74 -3.37 2.20 7.55
CA LYS A 74 -2.93 3.36 8.34
C LYS A 74 -4.11 4.16 8.89
N ARG A 75 -5.08 4.48 8.02
CA ARG A 75 -6.28 5.23 8.43
C ARG A 75 -7.10 4.48 9.46
N GLY A 76 -7.31 3.18 9.26
CA GLY A 76 -8.03 2.35 10.23
C GLY A 76 -7.33 2.25 11.58
N ALA A 77 -6.00 2.14 11.60
CA ALA A 77 -5.25 2.14 12.85
C ALA A 77 -5.38 3.48 13.61
N ILE A 78 -5.30 4.61 12.89
CA ILE A 78 -5.51 5.93 13.47
C ILE A 78 -6.94 6.07 13.99
N GLU A 79 -7.94 5.66 13.21
CA GLU A 79 -9.36 5.73 13.60
C GLU A 79 -9.65 4.88 14.85
N ALA A 80 -9.08 3.68 14.94
CA ALA A 80 -9.21 2.81 16.10
C ALA A 80 -8.67 3.46 17.39
N VAL A 81 -7.55 4.19 17.27
CA VAL A 81 -6.96 4.93 18.39
C VAL A 81 -7.78 6.16 18.75
N GLN A 82 -8.21 6.94 17.74
CA GLN A 82 -8.96 8.19 17.95
C GLN A 82 -10.35 7.93 18.54
N SER A 83 -11.03 6.90 18.07
CA SER A 83 -12.34 6.49 18.59
C SER A 83 -12.23 5.62 19.84
N ASN A 84 -11.04 5.10 20.15
CA ASN A 84 -10.79 4.10 21.18
C ASN A 84 -11.74 2.88 21.07
N GLN A 85 -12.07 2.50 19.83
CA GLN A 85 -12.96 1.41 19.48
C GLN A 85 -12.36 0.57 18.35
N PRO A 86 -12.67 -0.73 18.28
CA PRO A 86 -12.24 -1.55 17.16
C PRO A 86 -12.92 -1.11 15.86
N VAL A 87 -12.16 -1.01 14.78
CA VAL A 87 -12.68 -0.73 13.44
C VAL A 87 -12.46 -1.93 12.51
N GLN A 88 -13.38 -2.10 11.56
CA GLN A 88 -13.30 -3.16 10.57
C GLN A 88 -13.67 -2.61 9.20
N TYR A 89 -12.82 -2.85 8.21
CA TYR A 89 -13.12 -2.57 6.81
C TYR A 89 -13.19 -3.87 6.03
N GLN A 90 -14.10 -3.91 5.06
CA GLN A 90 -14.29 -5.06 4.20
C GLN A 90 -14.28 -4.61 2.75
N SER A 91 -13.63 -5.38 1.89
CA SER A 91 -13.74 -5.20 0.44
C SER A 91 -15.20 -5.42 -0.01
N GLY A 92 -15.64 -4.75 -1.08
CA GLY A 92 -17.02 -4.88 -1.58
C GLY A 92 -17.41 -6.31 -1.99
N ASP A 93 -16.43 -7.16 -2.30
CA ASP A 93 -16.63 -8.59 -2.60
C ASP A 93 -16.53 -9.51 -1.37
N GLY A 94 -16.30 -8.92 -0.19
CA GLY A 94 -16.21 -9.63 1.08
C GLY A 94 -14.95 -10.46 1.30
N ARG A 95 -14.04 -10.52 0.32
CA ARG A 95 -12.87 -11.41 0.37
C ARG A 95 -11.77 -10.95 1.31
N VAL A 96 -11.60 -9.64 1.42
CA VAL A 96 -10.58 -9.02 2.26
C VAL A 96 -11.26 -8.36 3.45
N ILE A 97 -10.82 -8.72 4.64
CA ILE A 97 -11.29 -8.16 5.90
C ILE A 97 -10.09 -7.60 6.65
N TYR A 98 -10.11 -6.29 6.88
CA TYR A 98 -9.15 -5.58 7.71
C TYR A 98 -9.78 -5.30 9.09
N GLN A 99 -9.11 -5.67 10.16
CA GLN A 99 -9.51 -5.39 11.55
C GLN A 99 -8.38 -4.65 12.26
N ALA A 100 -8.73 -3.61 13.01
CA ALA A 100 -7.82 -2.88 13.86
C ALA A 100 -8.43 -2.72 15.26
N GLN A 101 -7.75 -3.24 16.27
CA GLN A 101 -8.20 -3.20 17.66
C GLN A 101 -7.20 -2.40 18.52
N PRO A 102 -7.63 -1.38 19.26
CA PRO A 102 -6.73 -0.63 20.13
C PRO A 102 -6.31 -1.50 21.32
N GLU A 103 -5.00 -1.58 21.59
CA GLU A 103 -4.43 -2.36 22.71
C GLU A 103 -4.01 -1.50 23.89
N GLY A 104 -3.75 -0.20 23.67
CA GLY A 104 -3.41 0.74 24.74
C GLY A 104 -2.34 1.75 24.33
N TYR A 105 -1.75 2.42 25.32
CA TYR A 105 -0.68 3.41 25.13
C TYR A 105 0.62 2.91 25.76
N ASP A 106 1.72 3.02 25.02
CA ASP A 106 3.06 2.70 25.49
C ASP A 106 3.78 3.98 25.93
N ALA A 107 4.08 4.07 27.24
CA ALA A 107 4.75 5.23 27.83
C ALA A 107 6.23 5.35 27.42
N GLN A 108 6.88 4.26 27.01
CA GLN A 108 8.29 4.28 26.57
C GLN A 108 8.40 4.83 25.15
N THR A 109 7.56 4.33 24.24
CA THR A 109 7.58 4.77 22.83
C THR A 109 6.74 6.02 22.58
N LYS A 110 5.90 6.41 23.55
CA LYS A 110 4.91 7.50 23.51
C LYS A 110 3.86 7.32 22.41
N CYS A 111 3.52 6.08 22.09
CA CYS A 111 2.64 5.73 20.98
C CYS A 111 1.48 4.87 21.44
N HIS A 112 0.36 4.95 20.72
CA HIS A 112 -0.73 4.00 20.89
C HIS A 112 -0.43 2.72 20.12
N LYS A 113 -0.78 1.57 20.69
CA LYS A 113 -0.65 0.26 20.05
C LYS A 113 -1.99 -0.19 19.51
N VAL A 114 -1.96 -0.71 18.29
CA VAL A 114 -3.13 -1.24 17.59
C VAL A 114 -2.81 -2.62 17.05
N HIS A 115 -3.61 -3.60 17.43
CA HIS A 115 -3.54 -4.94 16.85
C HIS A 115 -4.25 -4.95 15.51
N GLU A 116 -3.49 -5.14 14.44
CA GLU A 116 -4.01 -5.25 13.08
C GLU A 116 -4.08 -6.71 12.66
N LYS A 117 -5.23 -7.10 12.10
CA LYS A 117 -5.43 -8.41 11.46
C LYS A 117 -5.99 -8.24 10.06
N ILE A 118 -5.41 -8.93 9.09
CA ILE A 118 -5.88 -8.97 7.71
C ILE A 118 -6.23 -10.40 7.36
N TYR A 119 -7.46 -10.61 6.92
CA TYR A 119 -7.94 -11.89 6.42
C TYR A 119 -8.17 -11.78 4.92
N GLU A 120 -7.67 -12.77 4.17
CA GLU A 120 -7.95 -12.96 2.75
C GLU A 120 -8.63 -14.31 2.56
N ASN A 121 -9.81 -14.31 1.94
CA ASN A 121 -10.64 -15.50 1.74
C ASN A 121 -10.83 -16.31 3.05
N GLY A 122 -11.00 -15.60 4.18
CA GLY A 122 -11.17 -16.20 5.51
C GLY A 122 -9.89 -16.72 6.16
N ARG A 123 -8.72 -16.61 5.53
CA ARG A 123 -7.43 -16.99 6.11
C ARG A 123 -6.72 -15.76 6.65
N LEU A 124 -6.21 -15.83 7.88
CA LEU A 124 -5.37 -14.79 8.46
C LEU A 124 -4.04 -14.74 7.69
N VAL A 125 -3.81 -13.64 6.96
CA VAL A 125 -2.58 -13.43 6.17
C VAL A 125 -1.62 -12.45 6.84
N LYS A 126 -2.13 -11.62 7.76
CA LYS A 126 -1.32 -10.66 8.50
C LYS A 126 -1.87 -10.49 9.91
N ASP A 127 -0.97 -10.56 10.89
CA ASP A 127 -1.25 -10.34 12.30
C ASP A 127 -0.05 -9.58 12.88
N GLN A 128 -0.23 -8.32 13.25
CA GLN A 128 0.85 -7.48 13.76
C GLN A 128 0.33 -6.38 14.69
N VAL A 129 1.16 -5.94 15.63
CA VAL A 129 0.90 -4.74 16.43
C VAL A 129 1.56 -3.55 15.75
N ARG A 130 0.78 -2.53 15.41
CA ARG A 130 1.25 -1.27 14.84
C ARG A 130 1.26 -0.17 15.90
N GLU A 131 2.30 0.63 15.92
CA GLU A 131 2.34 1.86 16.71
C GLU A 131 1.76 3.04 15.93
N VAL A 132 0.87 3.78 16.56
CA VAL A 132 0.31 5.04 16.07
C VAL A 132 0.78 6.15 17.01
N CYS A 133 1.79 6.88 16.58
CA CYS A 133 2.38 7.98 17.34
C CYS A 133 1.79 9.31 16.86
N ASN A 134 1.48 10.22 17.79
CA ASN A 134 1.12 11.59 17.44
C ASN A 134 2.37 12.31 16.92
N SER A 135 2.51 12.39 15.59
CA SER A 135 3.35 13.31 14.77
C SER A 135 4.83 13.54 15.09
N ASP A 136 5.47 12.91 16.08
CA ASP A 136 6.89 13.15 16.40
C ASP A 136 7.85 11.99 16.06
N LYS A 137 7.37 10.94 15.40
CA LYS A 137 8.27 9.94 14.80
C LYS A 137 8.16 9.98 13.29
N THR A 138 9.06 10.77 12.71
CA THR A 138 9.71 10.45 11.43
C THR A 138 10.29 9.04 11.60
N GLU A 139 9.52 8.01 11.25
CA GLU A 139 10.02 6.64 11.26
C GLU A 139 11.27 6.57 10.39
N GLY A 140 12.34 6.10 11.03
CA GLY A 140 13.70 6.18 10.55
C GLY A 140 13.86 5.50 9.21
N ASN A 141 14.69 6.16 8.38
CA ASN A 141 15.40 5.55 7.27
C ASN A 141 15.87 4.13 7.62
N TYR A 142 15.55 3.19 6.75
CA TYR A 142 16.34 1.99 6.51
C TYR A 142 16.65 1.91 5.03
#